data_AF-A0A3A5Y575-F1
#
_entry.id   AF-A0A3A5Y575-F1
#
_cell.length_a   1.000
_cell.length_b   1.000
_cell.length_c   1.000
_cell.angle_alpha   90.00
_cell.angle_beta   90.00
_cell.angle_gamma   90.00
#
_symmetry.space_group_name_H-M   'P 1'
#
loop_
_entity.id
_entity.type
_entity.pdbx_description
1 polymer ?
#
loop_
_entity_poly.entity_id
_entity_poly.type
_entity_poly.pdbx_seq_one_letter_code
_entity_poly.pdbx_strand_id
1 'polypeptide(L)'
;MEIDIANMVSALGTLAAAYFAYNQYTKNKMTDLKVEYFKKEEERKSYRRSENSARVFGELWRVLYETKADRVYIVQPHPLGHVAFLSIQFEVKRKGIAGMRENIQSLPMSEVAVFAKSLAENLFMFYSDIDSQVKDRVVKSLLSTNGCRSVAIKRLNSSQDWVGNIFCEFTDDTGMGEDELHKVLHEAAVNIQYILPEFREVKL
;
A
#
# COMPACT_ATOMS: atom_id res chain seq x y z
N MET A 1 80.41 -0.85 3.01
CA MET A 1 79.06 -0.30 3.17
C MET A 1 78.13 -1.32 2.55
N GLU A 2 77.73 -2.33 3.31
CA GLU A 2 76.74 -3.30 2.82
C GLU A 2 75.40 -2.57 2.79
N ILE A 3 74.90 -2.32 1.59
CA ILE A 3 73.53 -1.85 1.42
C ILE A 3 72.65 -3.03 1.84
N ASP A 4 72.01 -2.90 2.98
CA ASP A 4 71.15 -3.94 3.55
C ASP A 4 69.87 -4.05 2.70
N ILE A 5 69.94 -4.86 1.64
CA ILE A 5 68.89 -5.06 0.63
C ILE A 5 67.56 -5.43 1.31
N ALA A 6 67.62 -6.13 2.45
CA ALA A 6 66.45 -6.47 3.25
C ALA A 6 65.73 -5.23 3.80
N ASN A 7 66.47 -4.22 4.28
CA ASN A 7 65.90 -2.97 4.78
C ASN A 7 65.31 -2.11 3.66
N MET A 8 65.91 -2.15 2.45
CA MET A 8 65.39 -1.43 1.30
C MET A 8 64.09 -2.05 0.77
N VAL A 9 64.02 -3.38 0.73
CA VAL A 9 62.81 -4.13 0.34
C VAL A 9 61.70 -3.98 1.38
N SER A 10 62.03 -4.00 2.68
CA SER A 10 61.04 -3.78 3.74
C SER A 10 60.48 -2.34 3.73
N ALA A 11 61.32 -1.34 3.45
CA ALA A 11 60.90 0.05 3.30
C ALA A 11 59.95 0.24 2.09
N LEU A 12 60.26 -0.38 0.95
CA LEU A 12 59.40 -0.36 -0.24
C LEU A 12 58.06 -1.08 0.01
N GLY A 13 58.08 -2.24 0.67
CA GLY A 13 56.86 -2.96 1.06
C GLY A 13 55.98 -2.17 2.02
N THR A 14 56.59 -1.45 2.97
CA THR A 14 55.88 -0.60 3.93
C THR A 14 55.21 0.60 3.24
N LEU A 15 55.89 1.23 2.28
CA LEU A 15 55.32 2.33 1.49
C LEU A 15 54.16 1.86 0.60
N ALA A 16 54.29 0.70 -0.05
CA ALA A 16 53.22 0.12 -0.85
C ALA A 16 51.99 -0.24 0.02
N ALA A 17 52.21 -0.86 1.18
CA ALA A 17 51.16 -1.18 2.13
C ALA A 17 50.45 0.08 2.66
N ALA A 18 51.21 1.15 2.97
CA ALA A 18 50.65 2.43 3.39
C ALA A 18 49.79 3.08 2.28
N TYR A 19 50.23 2.99 1.01
CA TYR A 19 49.46 3.48 -0.13
C TYR A 19 48.15 2.70 -0.34
N PHE A 20 48.20 1.36 -0.27
CA PHE A 20 47.00 0.53 -0.37
C PHE A 20 46.03 0.76 0.80
N ALA A 21 46.54 0.86 2.03
CA ALA A 21 45.74 1.18 3.21
C ALA A 21 45.07 2.55 3.10
N TYR A 22 45.79 3.57 2.61
CA TYR A 22 45.23 4.91 2.36
C TYR A 22 44.11 4.88 1.29
N ASN A 23 44.33 4.15 0.20
CA ASN A 23 43.35 4.03 -0.88
C ASN A 23 42.10 3.23 -0.44
N GLN A 24 42.28 2.22 0.41
CA GLN A 24 41.17 1.46 0.98
C GLN A 24 40.41 2.29 2.02
N TYR A 25 41.10 3.08 2.84
CA TYR A 25 40.48 4.01 3.79
C TYR A 25 39.61 5.07 3.08
N THR A 26 40.11 5.65 1.97
CA THR A 26 39.33 6.61 1.17
C THR A 26 38.11 5.97 0.50
N LYS A 27 38.23 4.75 -0.04
CA LYS A 27 37.08 3.99 -0.57
C LYS A 27 36.04 3.63 0.51
N ASN A 28 36.50 3.24 1.70
CA ASN A 28 35.62 2.94 2.83
C ASN A 28 34.86 4.18 3.27
N LYS A 29 35.55 5.33 3.43
CA LYS A 29 34.91 6.60 3.76
C LYS A 29 33.85 7.04 2.75
N MET A 30 34.11 6.85 1.45
CA MET A 30 33.12 7.13 0.40
C MET A 30 31.90 6.20 0.50
N THR A 31 32.12 4.93 0.85
CA THR A 31 31.04 3.95 1.05
C THR A 31 30.21 4.30 2.27
N ASP A 32 30.86 4.66 3.38
CA ASP A 32 30.19 5.07 4.62
C ASP A 32 29.34 6.33 4.41
N LEU A 33 29.89 7.33 3.72
CA LEU A 33 29.14 8.54 3.34
C LEU A 33 27.92 8.21 2.46
N LYS A 34 28.08 7.29 1.49
CA LYS A 34 26.98 6.86 0.63
C LYS A 34 25.90 6.10 1.41
N VAL A 35 26.30 5.24 2.34
CA VAL A 35 25.40 4.51 3.24
C VAL A 35 24.64 5.48 4.14
N GLU A 36 25.32 6.47 4.74
CA GLU A 36 24.68 7.48 5.57
C GLU A 36 23.69 8.34 4.78
N TYR A 37 24.05 8.71 3.55
CA TYR A 37 23.15 9.42 2.64
C TYR A 37 21.90 8.60 2.33
N PHE A 38 22.06 7.32 1.97
CA PHE A 38 20.93 6.42 1.73
C PHE A 38 20.04 6.24 2.96
N LYS A 39 20.63 6.11 4.16
CA LYS A 39 19.88 6.03 5.42
C LYS A 39 19.04 7.30 5.66
N LYS A 40 19.63 8.49 5.48
CA LYS A 40 18.89 9.77 5.63
C LYS A 40 17.77 9.92 4.61
N GLU A 41 17.97 9.50 3.36
CA GLU A 41 16.91 9.49 2.36
C GLU A 41 15.80 8.50 2.70
N GLU A 42 16.15 7.31 3.17
CA GLU A 42 15.19 6.28 3.58
C GLU A 42 14.36 6.73 4.79
N GLU A 43 14.99 7.37 5.79
CA GLU A 43 14.31 7.98 6.93
C GLU A 43 13.31 9.05 6.48
N ARG A 44 13.69 9.95 5.57
CA ARG A 44 12.79 10.97 5.02
C ARG A 44 11.61 10.36 4.26
N LYS A 45 11.87 9.33 3.45
CA LYS A 45 10.81 8.61 2.72
C LYS A 45 9.88 7.87 3.68
N SER A 46 10.43 7.25 4.71
CA SER A 46 9.68 6.56 5.77
C SER A 46 8.78 7.53 6.53
N TYR A 47 9.31 8.69 6.93
CA TYR A 47 8.52 9.72 7.60
C TYR A 47 7.34 10.20 6.76
N ARG A 48 7.59 10.58 5.49
CA ARG A 48 6.51 10.99 4.56
C ARG A 48 5.48 9.88 4.35
N ARG A 49 5.93 8.63 4.26
CA ARG A 49 5.03 7.47 4.13
C ARG A 49 4.15 7.33 5.37
N SER A 50 4.72 7.41 6.56
CA SER A 50 3.97 7.32 7.81
C SER A 50 2.95 8.45 7.94
N GLU A 51 3.32 9.67 7.56
CA GLU A 51 2.41 10.82 7.54
C GLU A 51 1.24 10.60 6.57
N ASN A 52 1.54 10.15 5.35
CA ASN A 52 0.51 9.83 4.35
C ASN A 52 -0.41 8.71 4.83
N SER A 53 0.14 7.61 5.38
CA SER A 53 -0.65 6.52 5.94
C SER A 53 -1.58 7.01 7.05
N ALA A 54 -1.11 7.87 7.95
CA ALA A 54 -1.93 8.44 9.02
C ALA A 54 -3.09 9.27 8.47
N ARG A 55 -2.86 10.07 7.42
CA ARG A 55 -3.91 10.84 6.72
C ARG A 55 -4.95 9.92 6.09
N VAL A 56 -4.50 8.86 5.40
CA VAL A 56 -5.41 7.85 4.81
C VAL A 56 -6.28 7.21 5.89
N PHE A 57 -5.69 6.74 7.00
CA PHE A 57 -6.46 6.19 8.11
C PHE A 57 -7.45 7.19 8.69
N GLY A 58 -7.06 8.46 8.85
CA GLY A 58 -7.94 9.52 9.33
C GLY A 58 -9.19 9.69 8.44
N GLU A 59 -9.00 9.72 7.13
CA GLU A 59 -10.11 9.82 6.17
C GLU A 59 -11.01 8.58 6.20
N LEU A 60 -10.44 7.37 6.28
CA LEU A 60 -11.24 6.15 6.38
C LEU A 60 -12.08 6.13 7.68
N TRP A 61 -11.51 6.59 8.81
CA TRP A 61 -12.24 6.74 10.06
C TRP A 61 -13.38 7.76 9.96
N ARG A 62 -13.16 8.87 9.25
CA ARG A 62 -14.21 9.86 8.95
C ARG A 62 -15.36 9.21 8.20
N VAL A 63 -15.07 8.49 7.11
CA VAL A 63 -16.08 7.76 6.32
C VAL A 63 -16.84 6.76 7.20
N LEU A 64 -16.14 5.93 7.98
CA LEU A 64 -16.77 4.93 8.86
C LEU A 64 -17.76 5.59 9.85
N TYR A 65 -17.40 6.74 10.41
CA TYR A 65 -18.21 7.42 11.40
C TYR A 65 -19.39 8.20 10.79
N GLU A 66 -19.19 8.86 9.66
CA GLU A 66 -20.22 9.63 8.95
C GLU A 66 -21.27 8.71 8.33
N THR A 67 -20.82 7.71 7.57
CA THR A 67 -21.72 6.77 6.86
C THR A 67 -22.38 5.75 7.77
N LYS A 68 -21.90 5.65 9.02
CA LYS A 68 -22.24 4.58 9.96
C LYS A 68 -21.93 3.17 9.45
N ALA A 69 -21.01 3.02 8.51
CA ALA A 69 -20.52 1.72 8.05
C ALA A 69 -19.85 0.88 9.14
N ASP A 70 -19.75 -0.42 8.89
CA ASP A 70 -19.13 -1.40 9.77
C ASP A 70 -17.65 -1.60 9.44
N ARG A 71 -17.31 -1.50 8.14
CA ARG A 71 -15.95 -1.54 7.63
C ARG A 71 -15.75 -0.55 6.50
N VAL A 72 -14.58 0.09 6.51
CA VAL A 72 -14.10 0.87 5.38
C VAL A 72 -12.66 0.47 5.08
N TYR A 73 -12.38 0.13 3.84
CA TYR A 73 -11.04 -0.29 3.44
C TYR A 73 -10.75 0.08 1.99
N ILE A 74 -9.47 0.02 1.62
CA ILE A 74 -9.03 0.32 0.26
C ILE A 74 -8.51 -0.95 -0.39
N VAL A 75 -9.13 -1.32 -1.50
CA VAL A 75 -8.64 -2.39 -2.38
C VAL A 75 -7.75 -1.76 -3.43
N GLN A 76 -6.52 -2.26 -3.55
CA GLN A 76 -5.54 -1.75 -4.51
C GLN A 76 -5.13 -2.83 -5.53
N PRO A 77 -5.10 -2.46 -6.83
CA PRO A 77 -4.53 -3.29 -7.89
C PRO A 77 -3.00 -3.32 -7.83
N HIS A 78 -2.40 -4.50 -7.91
CA HIS A 78 -0.93 -4.66 -8.00
C HIS A 78 -0.48 -5.63 -9.09
N PRO A 79 0.70 -5.36 -9.70
CA PRO A 79 1.40 -4.06 -9.72
C PRO A 79 0.57 -3.00 -10.48
N LEU A 80 0.77 -1.73 -10.14
CA LEU A 80 0.12 -0.62 -10.84
C LEU A 80 0.55 -0.63 -12.32
N GLY A 81 -0.41 -0.70 -13.24
CA GLY A 81 -0.18 -0.75 -14.69
C GLY A 81 -0.17 -2.15 -15.32
N HIS A 82 0.14 -3.21 -14.57
CA HIS A 82 -0.03 -4.60 -15.02
C HIS A 82 -0.70 -5.41 -13.92
N VAL A 83 -2.00 -5.21 -13.77
CA VAL A 83 -2.69 -5.68 -12.59
C VAL A 83 -2.85 -7.19 -12.60
N ALA A 84 -2.21 -7.86 -11.64
CA ALA A 84 -2.21 -9.31 -11.46
C ALA A 84 -3.09 -9.74 -10.28
N PHE A 85 -3.05 -9.00 -9.18
CA PHE A 85 -3.80 -9.32 -7.97
C PHE A 85 -4.32 -8.07 -7.25
N LEU A 86 -5.28 -8.28 -6.36
CA LEU A 86 -5.87 -7.27 -5.48
C LEU A 86 -5.37 -7.49 -4.04
N SER A 87 -5.10 -6.39 -3.35
CA SER A 87 -4.72 -6.39 -1.94
C SER A 87 -5.48 -5.33 -1.14
N ILE A 88 -5.55 -5.51 0.17
CA ILE A 88 -6.00 -4.51 1.13
C ILE A 88 -4.84 -4.17 2.05
N GLN A 89 -4.45 -2.90 2.05
CA GLN A 89 -3.46 -2.38 3.00
C GLN A 89 -4.11 -1.61 4.14
N PHE A 90 -5.09 -0.78 3.81
CA PHE A 90 -5.76 0.11 4.73
C PHE A 90 -7.15 -0.42 5.03
N GLU A 91 -7.43 -0.65 6.31
CA GLU A 91 -8.73 -1.07 6.80
C GLU A 91 -9.01 -0.40 8.15
N VAL A 92 -10.22 0.13 8.29
CA VAL A 92 -10.81 0.55 9.56
C VAL A 92 -12.14 -0.17 9.74
N LYS A 93 -12.45 -0.55 10.98
CA LYS A 93 -13.63 -1.33 11.29
C LYS A 93 -14.17 -1.01 12.67
N ARG A 94 -15.46 -1.28 12.87
CA ARG A 94 -16.07 -1.24 14.19
C ARG A 94 -15.58 -2.40 15.07
N LYS A 95 -15.66 -2.19 16.38
CA LYS A 95 -15.35 -3.22 17.36
C LYS A 95 -16.31 -4.40 17.20
N GLY A 96 -15.76 -5.62 17.14
CA GLY A 96 -16.54 -6.85 16.99
C GLY A 96 -16.73 -7.32 15.54
N ILE A 97 -16.29 -6.55 14.55
CA ILE A 97 -16.39 -6.92 13.13
C ILE A 97 -15.10 -7.62 12.66
N ALA A 98 -15.25 -8.70 11.87
CA ALA A 98 -14.13 -9.43 11.25
C ALA A 98 -13.43 -8.55 10.20
N GLY A 99 -12.11 -8.62 10.06
CA GLY A 99 -11.38 -7.82 9.07
C GLY A 99 -11.35 -8.50 7.70
N MET A 100 -11.52 -7.73 6.63
CA MET A 100 -11.34 -8.16 5.25
C MET A 100 -9.85 -8.18 4.85
N ARG A 101 -9.02 -7.36 5.51
CA ARG A 101 -7.59 -7.22 5.18
C ARG A 101 -6.86 -8.56 5.17
N GLU A 102 -7.11 -9.42 6.14
CA GLU A 102 -6.45 -10.72 6.27
C GLU A 102 -6.87 -11.72 5.19
N ASN A 103 -8.04 -11.51 4.58
CA ASN A 103 -8.58 -12.39 3.55
C ASN A 103 -8.12 -12.00 2.12
N ILE A 104 -7.74 -10.73 1.91
CA ILE A 104 -7.44 -10.18 0.59
C ILE A 104 -6.05 -9.51 0.62
N GLN A 105 -5.00 -10.31 0.59
CA GLN A 105 -3.61 -9.83 0.43
C GLN A 105 -3.06 -10.05 -0.99
N SER A 106 -3.48 -11.15 -1.63
CA SER A 106 -2.97 -11.58 -2.93
C SER A 106 -4.06 -12.23 -3.79
N LEU A 107 -5.27 -11.66 -3.78
CA LEU A 107 -6.41 -12.21 -4.52
C LEU A 107 -6.17 -12.09 -6.03
N PRO A 108 -6.03 -13.20 -6.78
CA PRO A 108 -5.75 -13.13 -8.20
C PRO A 108 -6.91 -12.49 -8.95
N MET A 109 -6.65 -11.50 -9.80
CA MET A 109 -7.72 -10.86 -10.58
C MET A 109 -8.41 -11.82 -11.54
N SER A 110 -7.71 -12.85 -12.01
CA SER A 110 -8.28 -13.89 -12.87
C SER A 110 -9.46 -14.62 -12.22
N GLU A 111 -9.47 -14.72 -10.88
CA GLU A 111 -10.56 -15.35 -10.13
C GLU A 111 -11.78 -14.45 -9.96
N VAL A 112 -11.59 -13.14 -10.10
CA VAL A 112 -12.61 -12.10 -9.89
C VAL A 112 -12.69 -11.14 -11.07
N ALA A 113 -12.49 -11.64 -12.29
CA ALA A 113 -12.23 -10.82 -13.47
C ALA A 113 -13.38 -9.87 -13.82
N VAL A 114 -14.63 -10.31 -13.67
CA VAL A 114 -15.82 -9.50 -13.98
C VAL A 114 -15.98 -8.36 -12.97
N PHE A 115 -15.79 -8.67 -11.69
CA PHE A 115 -15.82 -7.70 -10.61
C PHE A 115 -14.66 -6.72 -10.72
N ALA A 116 -13.45 -7.20 -10.97
CA ALA A 116 -12.27 -6.36 -11.09
C ALA A 116 -12.35 -5.41 -12.28
N LYS A 117 -12.93 -5.85 -13.41
CA LYS A 117 -13.29 -4.95 -14.51
C LYS A 117 -14.29 -3.88 -14.08
N SER A 118 -15.34 -4.28 -13.35
CA SER A 118 -16.34 -3.34 -12.83
C SER A 118 -15.72 -2.30 -11.89
N LEU A 119 -14.77 -2.70 -11.03
CA LEU A 119 -14.03 -1.79 -10.14
C LEU A 119 -13.17 -0.77 -10.91
N ALA A 120 -12.60 -1.20 -12.04
CA ALA A 120 -11.75 -0.36 -12.87
C ALA A 120 -12.56 0.61 -13.75
N GLU A 121 -13.76 0.26 -14.20
CA GLU A 121 -14.54 1.09 -15.12
C GLU A 121 -15.46 2.07 -14.39
N ASN A 122 -16.16 1.62 -13.34
CA ASN A 122 -17.20 2.40 -12.69
C ASN A 122 -16.64 3.38 -11.66
N LEU A 123 -17.07 4.65 -11.73
CA LEU A 123 -16.65 5.67 -10.76
C LEU A 123 -17.26 5.47 -9.38
N PHE A 124 -18.45 4.89 -9.32
CA PHE A 124 -19.18 4.58 -8.10
C PHE A 124 -20.08 3.37 -8.38
N MET A 125 -20.21 2.50 -7.40
CA MET A 125 -21.11 1.35 -7.43
C MET A 125 -21.75 1.20 -6.05
N PHE A 126 -23.00 0.78 -6.02
CA PHE A 126 -23.68 0.44 -4.79
C PHE A 126 -24.38 -0.90 -4.96
N TYR A 127 -24.13 -1.82 -4.04
CA TYR A 127 -24.83 -3.08 -3.93
C TYR A 127 -25.66 -3.05 -2.66
N SER A 128 -26.99 -3.01 -2.80
CA SER A 128 -27.93 -3.07 -1.67
C SER A 128 -28.09 -4.49 -1.12
N ASP A 129 -27.83 -5.49 -1.96
CA ASP A 129 -27.86 -6.91 -1.61
C ASP A 129 -26.77 -7.66 -2.38
N ILE A 130 -25.71 -8.04 -1.67
CA ILE A 130 -24.57 -8.73 -2.27
C ILE A 130 -24.94 -10.12 -2.81
N ASP A 131 -25.90 -10.81 -2.20
CA ASP A 131 -26.20 -12.20 -2.53
C ASP A 131 -26.94 -12.31 -3.87
N SER A 132 -27.74 -11.30 -4.22
CA SER A 132 -28.43 -11.24 -5.51
C SER A 132 -27.65 -10.49 -6.59
N GLN A 133 -26.89 -9.46 -6.25
CA GLN A 133 -26.31 -8.53 -7.25
C GLN A 133 -24.86 -8.86 -7.65
N VAL A 134 -24.08 -9.50 -6.79
CA VAL A 134 -22.68 -9.86 -7.11
C VAL A 134 -22.64 -11.12 -7.98
N LYS A 135 -22.01 -11.02 -9.15
CA LYS A 135 -21.93 -12.11 -10.13
C LYS A 135 -20.81 -13.10 -9.82
N ASP A 136 -19.64 -12.61 -9.43
CA ASP A 136 -18.49 -13.46 -9.13
C ASP A 136 -18.69 -14.23 -7.84
N ARG A 137 -18.64 -15.56 -7.92
CA ARG A 137 -18.86 -16.46 -6.78
C ARG A 137 -17.82 -16.27 -5.69
N VAL A 138 -16.57 -16.02 -6.06
CA VAL A 138 -15.46 -15.79 -5.12
C VAL A 138 -15.69 -14.50 -4.35
N VAL A 139 -16.02 -13.41 -5.03
CA VAL A 139 -16.33 -12.11 -4.40
C VAL A 139 -17.53 -12.24 -3.48
N LYS A 140 -18.62 -12.86 -3.96
CA LYS A 140 -19.80 -13.12 -3.14
C LYS A 140 -19.44 -13.88 -1.87
N SER A 141 -18.72 -14.99 -2.00
CA SER A 141 -18.27 -15.77 -0.84
C SER A 141 -17.44 -14.94 0.13
N LEU A 142 -16.50 -14.14 -0.36
CA LEU A 142 -15.66 -13.28 0.49
C LEU A 142 -16.50 -12.25 1.26
N LEU A 143 -17.43 -11.57 0.58
CA LEU A 143 -18.30 -10.57 1.20
C LEU A 143 -19.27 -11.22 2.21
N SER A 144 -19.98 -12.29 1.80
CA SER A 144 -20.98 -12.95 2.64
C SER A 144 -20.36 -13.65 3.85
N THR A 145 -19.20 -14.30 3.71
CA THR A 145 -18.49 -14.94 4.85
C THR A 145 -18.01 -13.91 5.89
N ASN A 146 -17.73 -12.69 5.44
CA ASN A 146 -17.38 -11.59 6.34
C ASN A 146 -18.62 -10.83 6.84
N GLY A 147 -19.84 -11.31 6.56
CA GLY A 147 -21.09 -10.73 7.06
C GLY A 147 -21.50 -9.43 6.38
N CYS A 148 -20.92 -9.09 5.22
CA CYS A 148 -21.39 -7.95 4.43
C CYS A 148 -22.78 -8.27 3.87
N ARG A 149 -23.69 -7.31 3.92
CA ARG A 149 -25.03 -7.38 3.28
C ARG A 149 -25.14 -6.38 2.14
N SER A 150 -24.62 -5.18 2.36
CA SER A 150 -24.57 -4.13 1.36
C SER A 150 -23.21 -3.44 1.36
N VAL A 151 -22.82 -2.88 0.21
CA VAL A 151 -21.53 -2.22 0.04
C VAL A 151 -21.60 -1.09 -0.97
N ALA A 152 -21.05 0.06 -0.61
CA ALA A 152 -20.79 1.17 -1.50
C ALA A 152 -19.31 1.20 -1.88
N ILE A 153 -19.02 1.37 -3.16
CA ILE A 153 -17.67 1.27 -3.70
C ILE A 153 -17.38 2.52 -4.54
N LYS A 154 -16.32 3.23 -4.19
CA LYS A 154 -15.85 4.42 -4.91
C LYS A 154 -14.49 4.19 -5.52
N ARG A 155 -14.35 4.40 -6.83
CA ARG A 155 -13.07 4.28 -7.53
C ARG A 155 -12.13 5.43 -7.19
N LEU A 156 -10.87 5.10 -6.96
CA LEU A 156 -9.75 6.03 -6.80
C LEU A 156 -8.96 6.11 -8.10
N ASN A 157 -8.68 7.33 -8.54
CA ASN A 157 -7.99 7.61 -9.80
C ASN A 157 -6.79 8.51 -9.58
N SER A 158 -5.68 8.20 -10.24
CA SER A 158 -4.53 9.09 -10.35
C SER A 158 -4.36 9.53 -11.79
N SER A 159 -4.63 10.81 -12.08
CA SER A 159 -4.55 11.49 -13.39
C SER A 159 -5.30 10.83 -14.56
N GLN A 160 -5.05 9.56 -14.89
CA GLN A 160 -5.80 8.73 -15.85
C GLN A 160 -5.92 7.25 -15.45
N ASP A 161 -5.19 6.78 -14.43
CA ASP A 161 -5.10 5.36 -14.07
C ASP A 161 -5.92 5.00 -12.83
N TRP A 162 -6.44 3.77 -12.82
CA TRP A 162 -7.08 3.16 -11.67
C TRP A 162 -6.04 2.79 -10.61
N VAL A 163 -6.14 3.42 -9.43
CA VAL A 163 -5.20 3.19 -8.31
C VAL A 163 -5.79 2.39 -7.15
N GLY A 164 -7.11 2.18 -7.16
CA GLY A 164 -7.81 1.40 -6.16
C GLY A 164 -9.27 1.77 -6.03
N ASN A 165 -9.92 1.26 -4.99
CA ASN A 165 -11.31 1.56 -4.66
C ASN A 165 -11.45 1.64 -3.14
N ILE A 166 -12.22 2.62 -2.66
CA ILE A 166 -12.72 2.66 -1.28
C ILE A 166 -13.97 1.79 -1.23
N PHE A 167 -13.96 0.81 -0.34
CA PHE A 167 -15.10 -0.02 0.01
C PHE A 167 -15.68 0.47 1.33
N CYS A 168 -16.99 0.59 1.38
CA CYS A 168 -17.77 1.00 2.54
C CYS A 168 -18.86 -0.06 2.74
N GLU A 169 -18.65 -0.97 3.69
CA GLU A 169 -19.48 -2.14 3.90
C GLU A 169 -20.39 -1.98 5.12
N PHE A 170 -21.56 -2.60 5.01
CA PHE A 170 -22.58 -2.66 6.04
C PHE A 170 -22.99 -4.11 6.26
N THR A 171 -23.07 -4.52 7.52
CA THR A 171 -23.60 -5.83 7.90
C THR A 171 -25.13 -5.82 7.94
N ASP A 172 -25.72 -4.65 8.16
CA ASP A 172 -27.15 -4.40 8.15
C ASP A 172 -27.54 -3.44 7.00
N ASP A 173 -28.79 -3.00 6.96
CA ASP A 173 -29.22 -1.99 6.01
C ASP A 173 -28.46 -0.67 6.25
N THR A 174 -28.05 -0.01 5.17
CA THR A 174 -27.14 1.15 5.21
C THR A 174 -27.65 2.31 6.05
N GLY A 175 -28.97 2.40 6.29
CA GLY A 175 -29.63 3.50 7.01
C GLY A 175 -29.52 4.88 6.35
N MET A 176 -28.66 4.99 5.32
CA MET A 176 -28.30 6.18 4.58
C MET A 176 -28.59 5.98 3.09
N GLY A 177 -29.00 7.05 2.41
CA GLY A 177 -29.29 7.04 0.98
C GLY A 177 -28.02 6.93 0.12
N GLU A 178 -28.17 6.35 -1.07
CA GLU A 178 -27.06 6.15 -2.02
C GLU A 178 -26.35 7.46 -2.40
N ASP A 179 -27.11 8.54 -2.63
CA ASP A 179 -26.56 9.86 -2.98
C ASP A 179 -25.68 10.45 -1.87
N GLU A 180 -26.03 10.20 -0.62
CA GLU A 180 -25.29 10.69 0.54
C GLU A 180 -24.00 9.87 0.73
N LEU A 181 -24.08 8.54 0.57
CA LEU A 181 -22.92 7.65 0.54
C LEU A 181 -21.95 8.05 -0.57
N HIS A 182 -22.46 8.36 -1.77
CA HIS A 182 -21.65 8.78 -2.90
C HIS A 182 -20.92 10.09 -2.59
N LYS A 183 -21.58 11.08 -1.97
CA LYS A 183 -20.93 12.33 -1.56
C LYS A 183 -19.78 12.10 -0.59
N VAL A 184 -20.03 11.41 0.52
CA VAL A 184 -19.02 11.13 1.56
C VAL A 184 -17.82 10.38 0.96
N LEU A 185 -18.08 9.34 0.16
CA LEU A 185 -17.03 8.57 -0.48
C LEU A 185 -16.28 9.36 -1.55
N HIS A 186 -16.95 10.27 -2.27
CA HIS A 186 -16.31 11.13 -3.24
C HIS A 186 -15.32 12.09 -2.59
N GLU A 187 -15.69 12.71 -1.47
CA GLU A 187 -14.78 13.56 -0.70
C GLU A 187 -13.57 12.78 -0.20
N ALA A 188 -13.79 11.59 0.37
CA ALA A 188 -12.70 10.73 0.81
C ALA A 188 -11.78 10.33 -0.35
N ALA A 189 -12.34 10.04 -1.52
CA ALA A 189 -11.55 9.72 -2.71
C ALA A 189 -10.63 10.87 -3.13
N VAL A 190 -11.13 12.11 -3.16
CA VAL A 190 -10.35 13.31 -3.48
C VAL A 190 -9.17 13.48 -2.51
N ASN A 191 -9.40 13.22 -1.22
CA ASN A 191 -8.38 13.37 -0.18
C ASN A 191 -7.32 12.25 -0.21
N ILE A 192 -7.68 11.05 -0.65
CA ILE A 192 -6.83 9.86 -0.57
C ILE A 192 -6.06 9.58 -1.87
N GLN A 193 -6.66 9.82 -3.04
CA GLN A 193 -6.19 9.26 -4.31
C GLN A 193 -4.74 9.64 -4.71
N TYR A 194 -4.20 10.74 -4.19
CA TYR A 194 -2.83 11.22 -4.48
C TYR A 194 -1.82 10.94 -3.37
N ILE A 195 -2.24 10.37 -2.24
CA ILE A 195 -1.38 10.17 -1.06
C ILE A 195 -1.21 8.69 -0.70
N LEU A 196 -1.80 7.77 -1.48
CA LEU A 196 -1.63 6.34 -1.27
C LEU A 196 -0.15 5.94 -1.38
N PRO A 197 0.42 5.30 -0.34
CA PRO A 197 1.80 4.86 -0.39
C PRO A 197 1.97 3.62 -1.29
N GLU A 198 3.22 3.35 -1.67
CA GLU A 198 3.58 2.17 -2.42
C GLU A 198 3.23 0.88 -1.67
N PHE A 199 2.76 -0.11 -2.42
CA PHE A 199 2.48 -1.43 -1.86
C PHE A 199 3.76 -2.09 -1.36
N ARG A 200 3.68 -2.67 -0.17
CA ARG A 200 4.70 -3.56 0.37
C ARG A 200 4.04 -4.87 0.68
N GLU A 201 4.60 -5.92 0.11
CA GLU A 201 4.23 -7.29 0.41
C GLU A 201 4.55 -7.54 1.88
N VAL A 202 3.52 -7.76 2.69
CA VAL A 202 3.70 -8.17 4.08
C VAL A 202 3.91 -9.67 4.04
N LYS A 203 5.14 -10.12 4.30
CA LYS A 203 5.39 -11.54 4.59
C LYS A 203 4.67 -11.84 5.90
N LEU A 204 3.53 -12.52 5.81
CA LEU A 204 2.82 -13.11 6.94
C LEU A 204 3.66 -14.23 7.57
#